data_AF-A0A4Q4UD73-F1
#
_entry.id   AF-A0A4Q4UD73-F1
#
_cell.length_a   1.000
_cell.length_b   1.000
_cell.length_c   1.000
_cell.angle_alpha   90.00
_cell.angle_beta   90.00
_cell.angle_gamma   90.00
#
_symmetry.space_group_name_H-M   'P 1'
#
loop_
_entity.id
_entity.type
_entity.pdbx_description
1 polymer ?
#
loop_
_entity_poly.entity_id
_entity_poly.type
_entity_poly.pdbx_seq_one_letter_code
_entity_poly.pdbx_strand_id
1 'polypeptide(L)'
;MDFVTAAKLLILACASYLWFQYKNNLQIKSTRGSQQTDGTTDKFRKRKVSLNRQPLQVVYPGLDDPDKVKIDIVAVHGLGSNVDWTWIWKDGTKHVHWLKDPDMLPAALPNARIMVYSYESRWHTKAPKTRLELCGEELMEDLHNFRTKTRRASGRLYRA
;
A
#
# COMPACT_ATOMS: atom_id res chain seq x y z
N MET A 1 -23.86 -21.14 -40.53
CA MET A 1 -22.87 -21.79 -39.66
C MET A 1 -23.36 -23.19 -39.37
N ASP A 2 -22.53 -24.20 -39.55
CA ASP A 2 -22.87 -25.58 -39.22
C ASP A 2 -22.68 -25.86 -37.72
N PHE A 3 -23.39 -26.87 -37.22
CA PHE A 3 -23.36 -27.29 -35.82
C PHE A 3 -21.93 -27.58 -35.33
N VAL A 4 -21.08 -28.11 -36.22
CA VAL A 4 -19.68 -28.42 -35.94
C VAL A 4 -18.87 -27.15 -35.68
N THR A 5 -19.06 -26.08 -36.47
CA THR A 5 -18.38 -24.80 -36.24
C THR A 5 -18.86 -24.12 -34.96
N ALA A 6 -20.15 -24.18 -34.65
CA ALA A 6 -20.70 -23.64 -33.40
C ALA A 6 -20.15 -24.37 -32.16
N ALA A 7 -20.05 -25.70 -32.21
CA ALA A 7 -19.48 -26.51 -31.14
C ALA A 7 -17.99 -26.17 -30.89
N LYS A 8 -17.19 -25.96 -31.94
CA LYS A 8 -15.79 -25.57 -31.82
C LYS A 8 -15.62 -24.20 -31.15
N LEU A 9 -16.44 -23.22 -31.51
CA LEU A 9 -16.39 -21.89 -30.90
C LEU A 9 -16.78 -21.92 -29.41
N LEU A 10 -17.78 -22.73 -29.05
CA LEU A 10 -18.18 -22.92 -27.65
C LEU A 10 -17.05 -23.53 -26.83
N ILE A 11 -16.38 -24.56 -27.34
CA ILE A 11 -15.26 -25.21 -26.66
C ILE A 11 -14.10 -24.23 -26.47
N LEU A 12 -13.76 -23.42 -27.48
CA LEU A 12 -12.73 -22.40 -27.38
C LEU A 12 -13.08 -21.31 -26.35
N ALA A 13 -14.34 -20.87 -26.31
CA ALA A 13 -14.82 -19.92 -25.31
C ALA A 13 -14.78 -20.50 -23.89
N CYS A 14 -15.20 -21.75 -23.69
CA CYS A 14 -15.10 -22.43 -22.41
C CYS A 14 -13.65 -22.64 -21.97
N ALA A 15 -12.76 -23.07 -22.87
CA ALA A 15 -11.34 -23.27 -22.57
C ALA A 15 -10.65 -21.96 -22.18
N SER A 16 -10.92 -20.87 -22.90
CA SER A 16 -10.39 -19.54 -22.59
C SER A 16 -10.95 -18.96 -21.29
N TYR A 17 -12.23 -19.17 -21.00
CA TYR A 17 -12.84 -18.77 -19.73
C TYR A 17 -12.26 -19.56 -18.54
N LEU A 18 -12.11 -20.88 -18.68
CA LEU A 18 -11.49 -21.73 -17.66
C LEU A 18 -10.01 -21.38 -17.46
N TRP A 19 -9.28 -21.06 -18.53
CA TRP A 19 -7.90 -20.57 -18.46
C TRP A 19 -7.81 -19.22 -17.74
N PHE A 20 -8.73 -18.29 -18.04
CA PHE A 20 -8.81 -16.99 -17.36
C PHE A 20 -9.09 -17.16 -15.86
N GLN A 21 -10.07 -18.00 -15.50
CA GLN A 21 -10.37 -18.38 -14.12
C GLN A 21 -9.16 -19.02 -13.43
N TYR A 22 -8.46 -19.93 -14.10
CA TYR A 22 -7.27 -20.59 -13.58
C TYR A 22 -6.12 -19.61 -13.33
N LYS A 23 -5.81 -18.73 -14.29
CA LYS A 23 -4.80 -17.68 -14.15
C LYS A 23 -5.13 -16.71 -13.01
N ASN A 24 -6.39 -16.33 -12.87
CA ASN A 24 -6.84 -15.46 -11.78
C ASN A 24 -6.76 -16.16 -10.41
N ASN A 25 -7.08 -17.45 -10.35
CA ASN A 25 -6.95 -18.26 -9.13
C ASN A 25 -5.47 -18.50 -8.75
N LEU A 26 -4.56 -18.61 -9.71
CA LEU A 26 -3.12 -18.68 -9.45
C LEU A 26 -2.57 -17.37 -8.87
N GLN A 27 -3.02 -16.21 -9.35
CA GLN A 27 -2.70 -14.91 -8.74
C GLN A 27 -3.21 -14.84 -7.29
N ILE A 28 -4.45 -15.30 -7.05
CA ILE A 28 -5.03 -15.38 -5.71
C ILE A 28 -4.24 -16.35 -4.81
N LYS A 29 -3.86 -17.55 -5.31
CA LYS A 29 -3.10 -18.55 -4.54
C LYS A 29 -1.66 -18.15 -4.28
N SER A 30 -0.97 -17.52 -5.22
CA SER A 30 0.38 -16.95 -5.02
C SER A 30 0.36 -15.89 -3.92
N THR A 31 -0.73 -15.15 -3.79
CA THR A 31 -0.95 -14.15 -2.74
C THR A 31 -1.42 -14.78 -1.41
N ARG A 32 -1.94 -16.02 -1.45
CA ARG A 32 -2.55 -16.74 -0.30
C ARG A 32 -1.67 -17.86 0.26
N GLY A 33 -0.51 -18.13 -0.32
CA GLY A 33 0.47 -19.15 0.13
C GLY A 33 1.07 -18.95 1.51
N SER A 34 0.59 -17.99 2.30
CA SER A 34 0.94 -17.83 3.71
C SER A 34 -0.32 -17.51 4.52
N GLN A 35 -1.23 -18.47 4.69
CA GLN A 35 -2.09 -18.55 5.89
C GLN A 35 -2.94 -19.84 5.89
N GLN A 36 -2.53 -20.82 6.69
CA GLN A 36 -3.31 -21.89 7.30
C GLN A 36 -2.69 -22.04 8.71
N THR A 37 -3.36 -22.03 9.87
CA THR A 37 -4.69 -22.50 10.29
C THR A 37 -5.20 -21.73 11.54
N ASP A 38 -6.52 -21.79 11.75
CA ASP A 38 -7.30 -21.59 13.00
C ASP A 38 -7.78 -20.17 13.40
N GLY A 39 -9.10 -20.04 13.56
CA GLY A 39 -9.90 -18.93 13.02
C GLY A 39 -10.42 -17.86 13.97
N THR A 40 -10.10 -17.90 15.27
CA THR A 40 -10.73 -16.97 16.24
C THR A 40 -9.73 -16.16 17.06
N THR A 41 -8.53 -16.68 17.35
CA THR A 41 -7.48 -15.97 18.09
C THR A 41 -6.61 -15.08 17.18
N ASP A 42 -6.47 -15.41 15.89
CA ASP A 42 -5.70 -14.65 14.90
C ASP A 42 -6.31 -13.26 14.62
N LYS A 43 -7.64 -13.10 14.66
CA LYS A 43 -8.30 -11.82 14.36
C LYS A 43 -8.02 -10.72 15.40
N PHE A 44 -7.89 -11.06 16.68
CA PHE A 44 -7.52 -10.12 17.73
C PHE A 44 -6.02 -9.81 17.71
N ARG A 45 -5.19 -10.81 17.40
CA ARG A 45 -3.75 -10.63 17.25
C ARG A 45 -3.39 -9.78 16.04
N LYS A 46 -4.08 -9.95 14.90
CA LYS A 46 -3.86 -9.19 13.67
C LYS A 46 -4.29 -7.73 13.80
N ARG A 47 -5.41 -7.46 14.50
CA ARG A 47 -5.80 -6.10 14.92
C ARG A 47 -4.72 -5.43 15.77
N LYS A 48 -4.08 -6.18 16.67
CA LYS A 48 -2.99 -5.68 17.52
C LYS A 48 -1.66 -5.48 16.75
N VAL A 49 -1.41 -6.29 15.71
CA VAL A 49 -0.21 -6.21 14.87
C VAL A 49 -0.29 -5.06 13.86
N SER A 50 -1.47 -4.76 13.31
CA SER A 50 -1.66 -3.59 12.44
C SER A 50 -1.71 -2.26 13.20
N LEU A 51 -2.12 -2.26 14.47
CA LEU A 51 -2.05 -1.10 15.37
C LEU A 51 -0.63 -0.74 15.83
N ASN A 52 0.38 -1.54 15.54
CA ASN A 52 1.76 -1.28 16.00
C ASN A 52 2.63 -0.54 14.97
N ARG A 53 2.13 -0.36 13.74
CA ARG A 53 2.81 0.46 12.73
C ARG A 53 2.43 1.92 12.94
N GLN A 54 3.42 2.82 12.90
CA GLN A 54 3.14 4.25 12.83
C GLN A 54 2.33 4.53 11.54
N PRO A 55 1.19 5.23 11.62
CA PRO A 55 0.36 5.50 10.44
C PRO A 55 1.11 6.24 9.34
N LEU A 56 1.97 7.19 9.73
CA LEU A 56 2.82 7.94 8.81
C LEU A 56 4.30 7.53 8.99
N GLN A 57 4.96 7.17 7.90
CA GLN A 57 6.36 6.78 7.89
C GLN A 57 7.13 7.53 6.80
N VAL A 58 8.25 8.16 7.17
CA VAL A 58 9.20 8.74 6.20
C VAL A 58 9.96 7.61 5.51
N VAL A 59 9.86 7.55 4.18
CA VAL A 59 10.56 6.55 3.35
C VAL A 59 11.72 7.17 2.58
N TYR A 60 11.70 8.50 2.41
CA TYR A 60 12.81 9.29 1.90
C TYR A 60 12.85 10.62 2.66
N PRO A 61 13.90 10.90 3.45
CA PRO A 61 13.93 12.08 4.30
C PRO A 61 14.12 13.41 3.54
N GLY A 62 14.51 13.35 2.26
CA GLY A 62 15.01 14.50 1.52
C GLY A 62 16.54 14.55 1.59
N LEU A 63 17.11 15.71 1.25
CA LEU A 63 18.53 15.99 1.48
C LEU A 63 18.85 15.94 2.99
N ASP A 64 20.11 15.69 3.34
CA ASP A 64 20.60 15.58 4.73
C ASP A 64 20.35 16.82 5.61
N ASP A 65 19.97 17.94 4.98
CA ASP A 65 19.63 19.20 5.62
C ASP A 65 18.09 19.37 5.65
N PRO A 66 17.45 19.29 6.84
CA PRO A 66 16.01 19.49 6.99
C PRO A 66 15.51 20.84 6.48
N ASP A 67 16.35 21.88 6.48
CA ASP A 67 15.98 23.22 6.04
C ASP A 67 15.93 23.33 4.50
N LYS A 68 16.49 22.33 3.79
CA LYS A 68 16.39 22.22 2.33
C LYS A 68 15.15 21.48 1.86
N VAL A 69 14.42 20.81 2.76
CA VAL A 69 13.15 20.15 2.42
C VAL A 69 12.08 21.22 2.21
N LYS A 70 11.62 21.39 0.97
CA LYS A 70 10.60 22.39 0.60
C LYS A 70 9.20 21.82 0.50
N ILE A 71 9.09 20.51 0.27
CA ILE A 71 7.82 19.84 -0.04
C ILE A 71 7.71 18.54 0.75
N ASP A 72 6.54 18.32 1.36
CA ASP A 72 6.14 17.03 1.92
C ASP A 72 5.24 16.30 0.93
N ILE A 73 5.62 15.08 0.54
CA ILE A 73 4.80 14.18 -0.27
C ILE A 73 4.29 13.06 0.63
N VAL A 74 2.98 12.88 0.69
CA VAL A 74 2.34 11.80 1.45
C VAL A 74 1.65 10.85 0.48
N ALA A 75 2.17 9.63 0.36
CA ALA A 75 1.66 8.60 -0.51
C ALA A 75 0.65 7.72 0.24
N VAL A 76 -0.60 7.71 -0.23
CA VAL A 76 -1.71 6.95 0.35
C VAL A 76 -2.04 5.75 -0.55
N HIS A 77 -2.02 4.54 -0.01
CA HIS A 77 -2.30 3.34 -0.82
C HIS A 77 -3.80 3.16 -1.13
N GLY A 78 -4.11 2.41 -2.18
CA GLY A 78 -5.49 2.14 -2.59
C GLY A 78 -6.24 1.14 -1.70
N LEU A 79 -7.54 1.01 -1.95
CA LEU A 79 -8.42 0.03 -1.32
C LEU A 79 -7.98 -1.40 -1.64
N GLY A 80 -8.04 -2.31 -0.66
CA GLY A 80 -7.55 -3.68 -0.80
C GLY A 80 -6.02 -3.80 -0.98
N SER A 81 -5.29 -2.68 -0.95
CA SER A 81 -3.85 -2.63 -1.15
C SER A 81 -3.07 -2.60 0.17
N ASN A 82 -1.74 -2.58 0.12
CA ASN A 82 -0.92 -2.41 1.32
C ASN A 82 0.28 -1.49 1.05
N VAL A 83 0.62 -0.68 2.04
CA VAL A 83 1.74 0.26 2.01
C VAL A 83 3.08 -0.38 1.60
N ASP A 84 3.32 -1.64 1.96
CA ASP A 84 4.61 -2.32 1.75
C ASP A 84 4.87 -2.74 0.30
N TRP A 85 3.83 -2.88 -0.52
CA TRP A 85 3.97 -3.38 -1.89
C TRP A 85 3.30 -2.52 -2.96
N THR A 86 2.41 -1.60 -2.58
CA THR A 86 1.69 -0.71 -3.54
C THR A 86 2.65 0.06 -4.45
N TRP A 87 3.81 0.44 -3.92
CA TRP A 87 4.77 1.33 -4.58
C TRP A 87 5.95 0.58 -5.22
N ILE A 88 5.87 -0.76 -5.27
CA ILE A 88 6.93 -1.60 -5.82
C ILE A 88 6.48 -2.09 -7.19
N TRP A 89 7.19 -1.64 -8.23
CA TRP A 89 7.10 -2.23 -9.55
C TRP A 89 8.04 -3.43 -9.66
N LYS A 90 7.60 -4.49 -10.35
CA LYS A 90 8.35 -5.74 -10.51
C LYS A 90 8.34 -6.19 -11.96
N ASP A 91 9.51 -6.55 -12.47
CA ASP A 91 9.71 -7.17 -13.79
C ASP A 91 10.80 -8.23 -13.71
N GLY A 92 10.37 -9.50 -13.66
CA GLY A 92 11.26 -10.63 -13.39
C GLY A 92 11.99 -10.48 -12.05
N THR A 93 13.31 -10.35 -12.10
CA THR A 93 14.17 -10.13 -10.92
C THR A 93 14.29 -8.65 -10.54
N LYS A 94 13.90 -7.73 -11.42
CA LYS A 94 13.96 -6.28 -11.15
C LYS A 94 12.83 -5.88 -10.23
N HIS A 95 13.20 -5.14 -9.18
CA HIS A 95 12.30 -4.57 -8.21
C HIS A 95 12.66 -3.10 -8.07
N VAL A 96 11.69 -2.23 -8.31
CA VAL A 96 11.84 -0.78 -8.20
C VAL A 96 10.83 -0.27 -7.20
N HIS A 97 11.30 0.41 -6.16
CA HIS A 97 10.47 1.11 -5.21
C HIS A 97 10.36 2.59 -5.59
N TRP A 98 9.23 2.94 -6.21
CA TRP A 98 9.03 4.24 -6.85
C TRP A 98 9.23 5.45 -5.91
N LEU A 99 8.89 5.31 -4.63
CA LEU A 99 8.96 6.41 -3.66
C LEU A 99 10.33 6.63 -3.00
N LYS A 100 11.29 5.70 -3.12
CA LYS A 100 12.54 5.78 -2.33
C LYS A 100 13.81 5.43 -3.10
N ASP A 101 13.69 4.73 -4.23
CA ASP A 101 14.86 4.41 -5.04
C ASP A 101 15.41 5.71 -5.66
N PRO A 102 16.74 5.94 -5.66
CA PRO A 102 17.34 7.21 -6.06
C PRO A 102 16.91 7.70 -7.44
N ASP A 103 16.82 6.79 -8.41
CA ASP A 103 16.52 7.10 -9.82
C ASP A 103 15.01 7.28 -10.12
N MET A 104 14.16 7.35 -9.08
CA MET A 104 12.70 7.44 -9.20
C MET A 104 12.19 8.81 -8.72
N LEU A 105 11.12 8.83 -7.91
CA LEU A 105 10.54 10.07 -7.39
C LEU A 105 11.57 10.96 -6.67
N PRO A 106 12.55 10.43 -5.90
CA PRO A 106 13.64 11.22 -5.34
C PRO A 106 14.45 12.02 -6.37
N ALA A 107 14.80 11.45 -7.53
CA ALA A 107 15.52 12.17 -8.59
C ALA A 107 14.67 13.29 -9.20
N ALA A 108 13.37 13.06 -9.37
CA ALA A 108 12.47 14.06 -9.92
C ALA A 108 12.23 15.24 -8.95
N LEU A 109 12.22 14.97 -7.64
CA LEU A 109 11.93 15.93 -6.59
C LEU A 109 12.96 15.85 -5.45
N PRO A 110 14.21 16.29 -5.68
CA PRO A 110 15.31 16.08 -4.73
C PRO A 110 15.13 16.83 -3.40
N ASN A 111 14.34 17.92 -3.40
CA ASN A 111 14.06 18.73 -2.22
C ASN A 111 12.76 18.30 -1.51
N ALA A 112 12.24 17.11 -1.80
CA ALA A 112 11.03 16.58 -1.17
C ALA A 112 11.35 15.56 -0.07
N ARG A 113 10.59 15.63 1.01
CA ARG A 113 10.47 14.54 1.99
C ARG A 113 9.27 13.69 1.59
N ILE A 114 9.48 12.38 1.48
CA ILE A 114 8.48 11.44 0.99
C ILE A 114 8.08 10.51 2.12
N MET A 115 6.78 10.44 2.35
CA MET A 115 6.16 9.67 3.41
C MET A 115 5.12 8.73 2.82
N VAL A 116 4.88 7.63 3.51
CA VAL A 116 3.77 6.72 3.24
C VAL A 116 2.77 6.77 4.38
N TYR A 117 1.48 6.74 4.04
CA TYR A 117 0.40 6.63 5.00
C TYR A 117 -0.22 5.24 4.92
N SER A 118 -0.30 4.57 6.07
CA SER A 118 -0.83 3.23 6.25
C SER A 118 -2.17 3.30 6.97
N TYR A 119 -3.24 2.86 6.30
CA TYR A 119 -4.56 2.70 6.90
C TYR A 119 -5.08 1.29 6.66
N GLU A 120 -6.12 0.89 7.40
CA GLU A 120 -6.78 -0.39 7.18
C GLU A 120 -7.59 -0.37 5.88
N SER A 121 -7.01 -0.91 4.80
CA SER A 121 -7.62 -1.01 3.47
C SER A 121 -8.47 -2.26 3.26
N ARG A 122 -8.48 -3.20 4.22
CA ARG A 122 -9.23 -4.47 4.11
C ARG A 122 -10.64 -4.33 4.65
N TRP A 123 -11.55 -3.80 3.84
CA TRP A 123 -12.95 -3.59 4.22
C TRP A 123 -13.86 -4.84 4.04
N HIS A 124 -13.31 -6.01 3.71
CA HIS A 124 -14.06 -7.14 3.13
C HIS A 124 -14.91 -8.04 4.07
N THR A 125 -15.08 -7.76 5.36
CA THR A 125 -15.94 -8.64 6.21
C THR A 125 -16.80 -7.93 7.25
N LYS A 126 -16.42 -6.72 7.65
CA LYS A 126 -17.25 -5.76 8.36
C LYS A 126 -16.72 -4.41 7.96
N ALA A 127 -16.99 -3.97 6.72
CA ALA A 127 -16.69 -2.60 6.35
C ALA A 127 -17.38 -1.76 7.43
N PRO A 128 -16.63 -1.11 8.35
CA PRO A 128 -17.26 -0.03 9.07
C PRO A 128 -17.73 0.89 7.95
N LYS A 129 -18.89 1.52 8.11
CA LYS A 129 -19.26 2.64 7.24
C LYS A 129 -18.31 3.79 7.58
N THR A 130 -16.99 3.58 7.43
CA THR A 130 -15.99 4.61 7.59
C THR A 130 -16.22 5.49 6.39
N ARG A 131 -16.99 6.53 6.67
CA ARG A 131 -17.19 7.68 5.81
C ARG A 131 -15.81 8.14 5.35
N LEU A 132 -15.69 8.49 4.07
CA LEU A 132 -14.44 9.03 3.52
C LEU A 132 -13.93 10.19 4.37
N GLU A 133 -14.86 10.93 4.94
CA GLU A 133 -14.68 12.00 5.92
C GLU A 133 -13.86 11.55 7.14
N LEU A 134 -14.20 10.41 7.76
CA LEU A 134 -13.47 9.88 8.92
C LEU A 134 -12.04 9.47 8.55
N CYS A 135 -11.85 8.84 7.37
CA CYS A 135 -10.49 8.53 6.89
C CYS A 135 -9.67 9.81 6.65
N GLY A 136 -10.32 10.88 6.18
CA GLY A 136 -9.70 12.18 6.00
C GLY A 136 -9.32 12.82 7.34
N GLU A 137 -10.21 12.77 8.34
CA GLU A 137 -9.96 13.25 9.69
C GLU A 137 -8.78 12.53 10.34
N GLU A 138 -8.76 11.19 10.28
CA GLU A 138 -7.65 10.37 10.80
C GLU A 138 -6.32 10.75 10.13
N LEU A 139 -6.30 10.87 8.79
CA LEU A 139 -5.11 11.29 8.06
C LEU A 139 -4.63 12.69 8.50
N MET A 140 -5.54 13.64 8.67
CA MET A 140 -5.20 15.00 9.10
C MET A 140 -4.67 15.03 10.53
N GLU A 141 -5.27 14.26 11.44
CA GLU A 141 -4.81 14.13 12.81
C GLU A 141 -3.40 13.54 12.87
N ASP A 142 -3.15 12.47 12.12
CA ASP A 142 -1.84 11.82 12.07
C ASP A 142 -0.76 12.73 11.46
N LEU A 143 -1.08 13.49 10.40
CA LEU A 143 -0.20 14.50 9.83
C LEU A 143 0.11 15.63 10.82
N HIS A 144 -0.90 16.11 11.55
CA HIS A 144 -0.71 17.13 12.58
C HIS A 144 0.21 16.61 13.69
N ASN A 145 -0.06 15.40 14.19
CA ASN A 145 0.72 14.75 15.23
C ASN A 145 2.17 14.52 14.79
N PHE A 146 2.39 14.10 13.54
CA PHE A 146 3.72 13.97 12.97
C PHE A 146 4.47 15.31 12.96
N ARG A 147 3.87 16.35 12.36
CA ARG A 147 4.50 17.68 12.25
C ARG A 147 4.84 18.28 13.61
N THR A 148 3.94 18.14 14.59
CA THR A 148 4.20 18.67 15.94
C THR A 148 5.32 17.92 16.65
N LYS A 149 5.42 16.59 16.48
CA LYS A 149 6.55 15.80 17.01
C LYS A 149 7.87 16.20 16.36
N THR A 150 7.90 16.33 15.03
CA THR A 150 9.11 16.75 14.29
C THR A 150 9.60 18.12 14.75
N ARG A 151 8.71 19.12 14.86
CA ARG A 151 9.07 20.48 15.33
C ARG A 151 9.63 20.48 16.75
N ARG A 152 9.05 19.68 17.65
CA ARG A 152 9.53 19.55 19.04
C ARG A 152 10.91 18.89 19.10
N ALA A 153 11.17 17.90 18.26
CA ALA A 153 12.47 17.24 18.20
C ALA A 153 13.56 18.20 17.70
N SER A 154 13.30 18.93 16.61
CA SER A 154 14.23 19.94 16.10
C SER A 154 14.48 21.06 17.12
N GLY A 155 13.43 21.58 17.78
CA GLY A 155 13.56 22.64 18.78
C GLY A 155 14.36 22.26 20.05
N ARG A 156 14.48 20.96 20.36
CA ARG A 156 15.36 20.49 21.46
C ARG A 156 16.83 20.45 21.06
N LEU A 157 17.14 20.15 19.80
CA LEU A 157 18.52 20.07 19.31
C LEU A 157 19.21 21.44 19.22
N TYR A 158 18.43 22.53 19.09
CA TYR A 158 18.93 23.91 19.05
C TYR A 158 18.92 24.64 20.41
N ARG A 159 18.60 23.96 21.51
CA ARG A 159 18.52 24.54 22.87
C ARG A 159 19.58 24.00 23.85
N ALA A 160 20.58 23.27 23.36
CA ALA A 160 21.71 22.76 24.13
C ALA A 160 22.98 23.55 23.83
#